data_AF-S3BJS3-F1
#
_entry.id   AF-S3BJS3-F1
#
_cell.length_a   1.000
_cell.length_b   1.000
_cell.length_c   1.000
_cell.angle_alpha   90.00
_cell.angle_beta   90.00
_cell.angle_gamma   90.00
#
_symmetry.space_group_name_H-M   'P 1'
#
loop_
_entity.id
_entity.type
_entity.pdbx_description
1 polymer ?
#
loop_
_entity_poly.entity_id
_entity_poly.type
_entity_poly.pdbx_seq_one_letter_code
_entity_poly.pdbx_strand_id
1 'polypeptide(L)'
;MVRDQLAGITAATGAVPDMGATRAAAYLTERFGTEVTPDAVAELGRQGVLRIADTYKDHPLYDGLDLEMFEDLAAAQEAGRLGRQVTRAEAAKLLGVRETDIRHLHRAGYLTPIRYAHSRWQRRREDPAVPLYRLGDLHTLQDRDDINWAAVRAAAGPGWRSPFAALPSATQT
;
A
#
# COMPACT_ATOMS: atom_id res chain seq x y z
N MET A 1 -24.69 31.59 22.99
CA MET A 1 -24.97 30.27 23.63
C MET A 1 -25.18 29.14 22.62
N VAL A 2 -26.30 29.02 21.89
CA VAL A 2 -26.48 27.91 20.90
C VAL A 2 -25.46 28.00 19.75
N ARG A 3 -25.13 29.21 19.28
CA ARG A 3 -24.08 29.43 18.27
C ARG A 3 -22.67 29.08 18.76
N ASP A 4 -22.35 29.35 20.03
CA ASP A 4 -21.04 29.01 20.62
C ASP A 4 -20.91 27.51 20.85
N GLN A 5 -22.02 26.85 21.18
CA GLN A 5 -22.08 25.39 21.36
C GLN A 5 -21.97 24.65 20.02
N LEU A 6 -22.59 25.18 18.95
CA LEU A 6 -22.43 24.67 17.59
C LEU A 6 -21.01 24.92 17.06
N ALA A 7 -20.42 26.09 17.30
CA ALA A 7 -19.03 26.36 16.94
C ALA A 7 -18.05 25.41 17.67
N GLY A 8 -18.31 25.10 18.95
CA GLY A 8 -17.54 24.12 19.71
C GLY A 8 -17.70 22.68 19.21
N ILE A 9 -18.87 22.29 18.72
CA ILE A 9 -19.11 20.96 18.13
C ILE A 9 -18.48 20.88 16.73
N THR A 10 -18.64 21.88 15.87
CA THR A 10 -17.98 21.93 14.55
C THR A 10 -16.45 21.93 14.67
N ALA A 11 -15.90 22.64 15.66
CA ALA A 11 -14.47 22.61 15.95
C ALA A 11 -13.97 21.25 16.47
N ALA A 12 -14.84 20.44 17.08
CA ALA A 12 -14.50 19.11 17.57
C ALA A 12 -14.65 18.01 16.51
N THR A 13 -15.45 18.23 15.47
CA THR A 13 -15.71 17.24 14.39
C THR A 13 -15.02 17.57 13.07
N GLY A 14 -14.46 18.77 12.89
CA GLY A 14 -13.94 19.24 11.60
C GLY A 14 -15.07 19.63 10.64
N ALA A 15 -14.72 20.41 9.61
CA ALA A 15 -15.64 20.78 8.52
C ALA A 15 -15.65 19.74 7.39
N VAL A 16 -14.61 18.91 7.34
CA VAL A 16 -14.43 17.84 6.37
C VAL A 16 -15.12 16.58 6.91
N PRO A 17 -16.01 15.91 6.15
CA PRO A 17 -16.56 14.63 6.55
C PRO A 17 -15.51 13.51 6.41
N ASP A 18 -15.75 12.37 7.05
CA ASP A 18 -14.94 11.18 6.83
C ASP A 18 -15.03 10.71 5.37
N MET A 19 -13.89 10.33 4.80
CA MET A 19 -13.79 10.06 3.36
C MET A 19 -12.96 8.83 3.07
N GLY A 20 -13.36 8.09 2.03
CA GLY A 20 -12.52 7.03 1.48
C GLY A 20 -11.27 7.59 0.79
N ALA A 21 -10.25 6.74 0.60
CA ALA A 21 -8.91 7.12 0.12
C ALA A 21 -8.92 8.02 -1.13
N THR A 22 -9.79 7.74 -2.12
CA THR A 22 -9.88 8.54 -3.34
C THR A 22 -10.34 9.97 -3.09
N ARG A 23 -11.33 10.16 -2.24
CA ARG A 23 -11.86 11.51 -1.94
C ARG A 23 -10.91 12.27 -1.01
N ALA A 24 -10.34 11.58 -0.03
CA ALA A 24 -9.30 12.13 0.84
C ALA A 24 -8.07 12.60 0.02
N ALA A 25 -7.62 11.80 -0.95
CA ALA A 25 -6.53 12.14 -1.84
C ALA A 25 -6.82 13.39 -2.70
N ALA A 26 -8.05 13.49 -3.22
CA ALA A 26 -8.49 14.69 -3.95
C ALA A 26 -8.49 15.93 -3.07
N TYR A 27 -9.01 15.82 -1.83
CA TYR A 27 -9.00 16.90 -0.85
C TYR A 27 -7.58 17.38 -0.52
N LEU A 28 -6.67 16.45 -0.21
CA LEU A 28 -5.27 16.79 0.09
C LEU A 28 -4.54 17.36 -1.14
N THR A 29 -4.85 16.86 -2.34
CA THR A 29 -4.29 17.41 -3.58
C THR A 29 -4.69 18.87 -3.78
N GLU A 30 -5.97 19.20 -3.57
CA GLU A 30 -6.46 20.57 -3.64
C GLU A 30 -5.79 21.45 -2.59
N ARG A 31 -5.70 20.97 -1.35
CA ARG A 31 -5.09 21.68 -0.22
C ARG A 31 -3.60 21.99 -0.45
N PHE A 32 -2.82 21.02 -0.94
CA PHE A 32 -1.39 21.18 -1.15
C PHE A 32 -1.01 21.77 -2.52
N GLY A 33 -1.95 21.83 -3.46
CA GLY A 33 -1.65 22.17 -4.86
C GLY A 33 -0.69 21.17 -5.54
N THR A 34 -0.55 19.97 -4.98
CA THR A 34 0.36 18.92 -5.44
C THR A 34 -0.35 17.57 -5.36
N GLU A 35 -0.16 16.70 -6.36
CA GLU A 35 -0.83 15.40 -6.40
C GLU A 35 -0.52 14.54 -5.17
N VAL A 36 -1.57 14.17 -4.45
CA VAL A 36 -1.57 13.14 -3.41
C VAL A 36 -2.40 11.97 -3.93
N THR A 37 -1.83 10.77 -3.97
CA THR A 37 -2.52 9.60 -4.53
C THR A 37 -3.37 8.89 -3.47
N PRO A 38 -4.38 8.10 -3.87
CA PRO A 38 -5.11 7.24 -2.92
C PRO A 38 -4.21 6.23 -2.21
N ASP A 39 -3.16 5.76 -2.87
CA ASP A 39 -2.14 4.89 -2.29
C ASP A 39 -1.36 5.61 -1.18
N ALA A 40 -1.08 6.91 -1.35
CA ALA A 40 -0.47 7.74 -0.30
C ALA A 40 -1.36 7.84 0.94
N VAL A 41 -2.66 8.11 0.76
CA VAL A 41 -3.61 8.17 1.88
C VAL A 41 -3.72 6.82 2.59
N ALA A 42 -3.80 5.73 1.83
CA ALA A 42 -3.81 4.39 2.41
C ALA A 42 -2.53 4.08 3.20
N GLU A 43 -1.40 4.58 2.72
CA GLU A 43 -0.13 4.43 3.40
C GLU A 43 -0.02 5.28 4.67
N LEU A 44 -0.46 6.54 4.63
CA LEU A 44 -0.57 7.39 5.83
C LEU A 44 -1.45 6.74 6.90
N GLY A 45 -2.56 6.12 6.49
CA GLY A 45 -3.41 5.34 7.40
C GLY A 45 -2.72 4.12 7.98
N ARG A 46 -1.98 3.37 7.16
CA ARG A 46 -1.19 2.21 7.62
C ARG A 46 -0.12 2.62 8.65
N GLN A 47 0.47 3.79 8.48
CA GLN A 47 1.47 4.35 9.40
C GLN A 47 0.86 4.98 10.65
N GLY A 48 -0.47 5.09 10.73
CA GLY A 48 -1.19 5.72 11.83
C GLY A 48 -1.13 7.25 11.83
N VAL A 49 -0.67 7.86 10.73
CA VAL A 49 -0.61 9.33 10.57
C VAL A 49 -1.99 9.90 10.30
N LEU A 50 -2.81 9.20 9.52
CA LEU A 50 -4.23 9.51 9.36
C LEU A 50 -5.06 8.42 10.05
N ARG A 51 -5.92 8.81 10.98
CA ARG A 51 -6.80 7.86 11.65
C ARG A 51 -7.84 7.32 10.67
N ILE A 52 -8.11 6.02 10.77
CA ILE A 52 -9.25 5.37 10.14
C ILE A 52 -10.42 5.48 11.11
N ALA A 53 -11.45 6.23 10.73
CA ALA A 53 -12.64 6.47 11.54
C ALA A 53 -13.66 5.32 11.45
N ASP A 54 -13.83 4.74 10.27
CA ASP A 54 -14.76 3.63 10.03
C ASP A 54 -14.39 2.88 8.73
N THR A 55 -15.25 1.99 8.28
CA THR A 55 -15.17 1.28 7.00
C THR A 55 -16.49 1.40 6.23
N TYR A 56 -16.39 1.50 4.91
CA TYR A 56 -17.53 1.46 4.00
C TYR A 56 -17.26 0.46 2.88
N LYS A 57 -18.08 -0.60 2.80
CA LYS A 57 -17.89 -1.72 1.87
C LYS A 57 -16.45 -2.27 1.94
N ASP A 58 -16.00 -2.54 3.16
CA ASP A 58 -14.65 -3.03 3.46
C ASP A 58 -13.50 -2.09 3.06
N HIS A 59 -13.80 -0.83 2.74
CA HIS A 59 -12.81 0.21 2.47
C HIS A 59 -12.69 1.19 3.64
N PRO A 60 -11.47 1.54 4.10
CA PRO A 60 -11.28 2.52 5.16
C PRO A 60 -11.89 3.88 4.82
N LEU A 61 -12.56 4.48 5.81
CA LEU A 61 -12.91 5.89 5.86
C LEU A 61 -11.91 6.58 6.78
N TYR A 62 -11.20 7.57 6.25
CA TYR A 62 -10.24 8.38 6.99
C TYR A 62 -10.96 9.52 7.68
N ASP A 63 -10.52 9.82 8.89
CA ASP A 63 -11.10 10.86 9.71
C ASP A 63 -10.98 12.23 9.05
N GLY A 64 -12.12 12.93 8.96
CA GLY A 64 -12.19 14.23 8.31
C GLY A 64 -11.37 15.31 9.03
N LEU A 65 -11.34 15.29 10.36
CA LEU A 65 -10.56 16.25 11.15
C LEU A 65 -9.06 16.05 10.96
N ASP A 66 -8.57 14.81 10.99
CA ASP A 66 -7.17 14.51 10.68
C ASP A 66 -6.79 14.99 9.27
N LEU A 67 -7.65 14.77 8.27
CA LEU A 67 -7.41 15.27 6.91
C LEU A 67 -7.33 16.81 6.87
N GLU A 68 -8.21 17.50 7.60
CA GLU A 68 -8.23 18.95 7.68
C GLU A 68 -6.99 19.53 8.40
N MET A 69 -6.49 18.83 9.40
CA MET A 69 -5.31 19.20 10.19
C MET A 69 -3.98 18.73 9.59
N PHE A 70 -4.01 17.87 8.57
CA PHE A 70 -2.81 17.32 7.97
C PHE A 70 -2.11 18.36 7.08
N GLU A 71 -0.87 18.69 7.43
CA GLU A 71 -0.07 19.75 6.77
C GLU A 71 1.27 19.24 6.20
N ASP A 72 1.62 17.97 6.43
CA ASP A 72 2.92 17.42 6.05
C ASP A 72 2.92 16.84 4.63
N LEU A 73 3.20 17.70 3.64
CA LEU A 73 3.34 17.28 2.25
C LEU A 73 4.50 16.29 2.04
N ALA A 74 5.60 16.40 2.79
CA ALA A 74 6.73 15.50 2.63
C ALA A 74 6.37 14.07 3.08
N ALA A 75 5.66 13.96 4.21
CA ALA A 75 5.09 12.69 4.65
C ALA A 75 4.10 12.12 3.62
N ALA A 76 3.26 12.95 3.01
CA ALA A 76 2.34 12.50 1.96
C ALA A 76 3.08 11.96 0.73
N GLN A 77 4.16 12.61 0.31
CA GLN A 77 4.97 12.18 -0.83
C GLN A 77 5.71 10.86 -0.53
N GLU A 78 6.28 10.73 0.66
CA GLU A 78 6.95 9.50 1.07
C GLU A 78 5.95 8.34 1.22
N ALA A 79 4.78 8.61 1.79
CA ALA A 79 3.68 7.67 1.85
C ALA A 79 3.23 7.27 0.43
N GLY A 80 3.14 8.20 -0.51
CA GLY A 80 2.85 7.89 -1.92
C GLY A 80 3.91 6.98 -2.56
N ARG A 81 5.19 7.21 -2.25
CA ARG A 81 6.29 6.35 -2.71
C ARG A 81 6.16 4.95 -2.14
N LEU A 82 6.02 4.80 -0.83
CA LEU A 82 5.94 3.51 -0.14
C LEU A 82 4.64 2.75 -0.46
N GLY A 83 3.52 3.47 -0.57
CA GLY A 83 2.20 2.93 -0.86
C GLY A 83 2.02 2.46 -2.30
N ARG A 84 2.90 2.89 -3.21
CA ARG A 84 2.84 2.53 -4.63
C ARG A 84 2.66 1.03 -4.82
N GLN A 85 1.63 0.68 -5.56
CA GLN A 85 1.35 -0.69 -5.96
C GLN A 85 2.19 -1.11 -7.16
N VAL A 86 2.81 -2.28 -7.08
CA VAL A 86 3.63 -2.86 -8.15
C VAL A 86 3.22 -4.30 -8.43
N THR A 87 3.23 -4.67 -9.70
CA THR A 87 2.98 -6.04 -10.15
C THR A 87 4.11 -6.98 -9.74
N ARG A 88 3.88 -8.29 -9.83
CA ARG A 88 4.92 -9.31 -9.62
C ARG A 88 6.17 -9.10 -10.48
N ALA A 89 5.97 -8.71 -11.74
CA ALA A 89 7.07 -8.47 -12.68
C ALA A 89 7.88 -7.21 -12.32
N GLU A 90 7.21 -6.14 -11.88
CA GLU A 90 7.88 -4.94 -11.40
C GLU A 90 8.62 -5.18 -10.08
N ALA A 91 8.02 -5.92 -9.14
CA ALA A 91 8.67 -6.33 -7.90
C ALA A 91 9.96 -7.11 -8.17
N ALA A 92 9.93 -8.06 -9.11
CA ALA A 92 11.12 -8.82 -9.51
C ALA A 92 12.25 -7.91 -10.03
N LYS A 93 11.91 -6.93 -10.89
CA LYS A 93 12.87 -5.94 -11.40
C LYS A 93 13.45 -5.08 -10.28
N LEU A 94 12.63 -4.58 -9.37
CA LEU A 94 13.05 -3.73 -8.26
C LEU A 94 13.99 -4.47 -7.29
N LEU A 95 13.75 -5.76 -7.05
CA LEU A 95 14.59 -6.59 -6.19
C LEU A 95 15.85 -7.14 -6.90
N GLY A 96 15.90 -7.07 -8.22
CA GLY A 96 16.97 -7.65 -9.05
C GLY A 96 16.92 -9.18 -9.10
N VAL A 97 15.73 -9.77 -9.05
CA VAL A 97 15.51 -11.23 -8.99
C VAL A 97 14.56 -11.68 -10.09
N ARG A 98 14.29 -12.99 -10.19
CA ARG A 98 13.35 -13.53 -11.18
C ARG A 98 11.91 -13.37 -10.71
N GLU A 99 10.97 -13.33 -11.65
CA GLU A 99 9.54 -13.32 -11.30
C GLU A 99 9.13 -14.59 -10.51
N THR A 100 9.77 -15.73 -10.79
CA THR A 100 9.55 -16.97 -10.04
C THR A 100 10.00 -16.87 -8.58
N ASP A 101 11.03 -16.07 -8.27
CA ASP A 101 11.47 -15.83 -6.89
C ASP A 101 10.37 -15.12 -6.09
N ILE A 102 9.71 -14.13 -6.70
CA ILE A 102 8.55 -13.44 -6.07
C ILE A 102 7.41 -14.42 -5.80
N ARG A 103 7.17 -15.38 -6.70
CA ARG A 103 6.15 -16.43 -6.48
C ARG A 103 6.50 -17.31 -5.30
N HIS A 104 7.77 -17.68 -5.14
CA HIS A 104 8.21 -18.48 -3.99
C HIS A 104 8.11 -17.70 -2.68
N LEU A 105 8.53 -16.43 -2.68
CA LEU A 105 8.41 -15.54 -1.51
C LEU A 105 6.96 -15.35 -1.09
N HIS A 106 6.05 -15.15 -2.05
CA HIS A 106 4.62 -15.08 -1.77
C HIS A 106 4.10 -16.40 -1.19
N ARG A 107 4.34 -17.53 -1.85
CA ARG A 107 3.94 -18.85 -1.33
C ARG A 107 4.47 -19.11 0.09
N ALA A 108 5.68 -18.65 0.39
CA ALA A 108 6.33 -18.81 1.68
C ALA A 108 5.89 -17.77 2.73
N GLY A 109 5.01 -16.82 2.38
CA GLY A 109 4.49 -15.79 3.30
C GLY A 109 5.42 -14.61 3.55
N TYR A 110 6.55 -14.53 2.84
CA TYR A 110 7.47 -13.39 2.94
C TYR A 110 6.93 -12.13 2.25
N LEU A 111 6.04 -12.31 1.28
CA LEU A 111 5.32 -11.21 0.61
C LEU A 111 3.85 -11.55 0.50
N THR A 112 2.99 -10.59 0.82
CA THR A 112 1.54 -10.75 0.64
C THR A 112 1.06 -9.67 -0.32
N PRO A 113 0.31 -10.00 -1.38
CA PRO A 113 -0.34 -8.99 -2.20
C PRO A 113 -1.30 -8.17 -1.35
N ILE A 114 -1.27 -6.85 -1.49
CA ILE A 114 -2.23 -5.98 -0.80
C ILE A 114 -3.60 -5.94 -1.52
N ARG A 115 -3.64 -6.33 -2.80
CA ARG A 115 -4.85 -6.51 -3.60
C ARG A 115 -4.57 -7.26 -4.89
N TYR A 116 -5.65 -7.57 -5.61
CA TYR A 116 -5.59 -8.09 -6.97
C TYR A 116 -6.25 -7.11 -7.95
N ALA A 117 -5.72 -7.05 -9.16
CA ALA A 117 -6.24 -6.23 -10.25
C ALA A 117 -6.57 -7.07 -11.49
N HIS A 118 -7.54 -6.60 -12.28
CA HIS A 118 -7.82 -7.21 -13.59
C HIS A 118 -6.71 -6.83 -14.56
N SER A 119 -6.20 -7.82 -15.28
CA SER A 119 -5.36 -7.51 -16.45
C SER A 119 -6.24 -7.00 -17.59
N ARG A 120 -5.67 -6.21 -18.52
CA ARG A 120 -6.38 -5.76 -19.74
C ARG A 120 -6.88 -6.92 -20.64
N TRP A 121 -6.33 -8.12 -20.45
CA TRP A 121 -6.66 -9.32 -21.21
C TRP A 121 -7.61 -10.25 -20.49
N GLN A 122 -7.97 -9.96 -19.24
CA GLN A 122 -8.96 -10.72 -18.47
C GLN A 122 -10.36 -10.25 -18.82
N ARG A 123 -11.32 -11.18 -18.82
CA ARG A 123 -12.72 -10.78 -19.00
C ARG A 123 -13.18 -10.08 -17.73
N ARG A 124 -14.00 -9.03 -17.87
CA ARG A 124 -14.49 -8.25 -16.73
C ARG A 124 -15.26 -9.07 -15.67
N ARG A 125 -15.83 -10.21 -16.06
CA ARG A 125 -16.56 -11.13 -15.18
C ARG A 125 -15.67 -12.14 -14.44
N GLU A 126 -14.39 -12.23 -14.78
CA GLU A 126 -13.43 -13.14 -14.14
C GLU A 126 -12.82 -12.44 -12.93
N ASP A 127 -12.52 -13.20 -11.87
CA ASP A 127 -11.89 -12.63 -10.69
C ASP A 127 -10.53 -12.00 -11.02
N PRO A 128 -10.18 -10.85 -10.40
CA PRO A 128 -8.88 -10.22 -10.57
C PRO A 128 -7.74 -11.18 -10.25
N ALA A 129 -6.86 -11.45 -11.22
CA ALA A 129 -5.78 -12.44 -11.03
C ALA A 129 -4.37 -11.84 -10.95
N VAL A 130 -4.20 -10.52 -11.11
CA VAL A 130 -2.87 -9.88 -11.04
C VAL A 130 -2.61 -9.42 -9.60
N PRO A 131 -1.72 -10.09 -8.84
CA PRO A 131 -1.37 -9.63 -7.51
C PRO A 131 -0.58 -8.32 -7.59
N LEU A 132 -0.97 -7.35 -6.75
CA LEU A 132 -0.27 -6.10 -6.54
C LEU A 132 0.36 -6.09 -5.15
N TYR A 133 1.66 -5.81 -5.10
CA TYR A 133 2.45 -5.71 -3.88
C TYR A 133 2.69 -4.23 -3.57
N ARG A 134 2.81 -3.91 -2.29
CA ARG A 134 3.19 -2.57 -1.85
C ARG A 134 4.70 -2.39 -1.98
N LEU A 135 5.15 -1.23 -2.47
CA LEU A 135 6.59 -0.96 -2.62
C LEU A 135 7.32 -0.98 -1.27
N GLY A 136 6.72 -0.43 -0.22
CA GLY A 136 7.30 -0.47 1.12
C GLY A 136 7.51 -1.90 1.65
N ASP A 137 6.67 -2.87 1.29
CA ASP A 137 6.86 -4.27 1.70
C ASP A 137 8.09 -4.87 1.01
N LEU A 138 8.40 -4.42 -0.22
CA LEU A 138 9.63 -4.82 -0.91
C LEU A 138 10.87 -4.24 -0.23
N HIS A 139 10.83 -2.99 0.23
CA HIS A 139 11.94 -2.41 1.00
C HIS A 139 12.14 -3.16 2.33
N THR A 140 11.07 -3.37 3.09
CA THR A 140 11.15 -4.17 4.33
C THR A 140 11.71 -5.57 4.07
N LEU A 141 11.33 -6.19 2.95
CA LEU A 141 11.88 -7.48 2.55
C LEU A 141 13.37 -7.40 2.22
N GLN A 142 13.83 -6.35 1.53
CA GLN A 142 15.25 -6.14 1.23
C GLN A 142 16.11 -5.96 2.48
N ASP A 143 15.54 -5.37 3.53
CA ASP A 143 16.22 -5.09 4.79
C ASP A 143 16.30 -6.30 5.72
N ARG A 144 15.68 -7.44 5.35
CA ARG A 144 15.77 -8.68 6.15
C ARG A 144 17.17 -9.29 6.09
N ASP A 145 17.69 -9.65 7.25
CA ASP A 145 18.99 -10.28 7.44
C ASP A 145 18.98 -11.81 7.21
N ASP A 146 17.81 -12.44 7.30
CA ASP A 146 17.62 -13.87 7.05
C ASP A 146 17.65 -14.24 5.54
N ILE A 147 17.74 -13.26 4.65
CA ILE A 147 17.82 -13.46 3.19
C ILE A 147 19.19 -13.05 2.66
N ASN A 148 19.94 -14.01 2.12
CA ASN A 148 21.16 -13.72 1.38
C ASN A 148 20.84 -13.20 -0.04
N TRP A 149 20.55 -11.91 -0.15
CA TRP A 149 20.22 -11.26 -1.42
C TRP A 149 21.32 -11.34 -2.46
N ALA A 150 22.59 -11.30 -2.05
CA ALA A 150 23.72 -11.43 -2.98
C ALA A 150 23.72 -12.80 -3.67
N ALA A 151 23.52 -13.88 -2.91
CA ALA A 151 23.42 -15.23 -3.45
C ALA A 151 22.19 -15.41 -4.34
N VAL A 152 21.03 -14.86 -3.95
CA VAL A 152 19.80 -14.93 -4.75
C VAL A 152 19.97 -14.22 -6.09
N ARG A 153 20.54 -13.02 -6.10
CA ARG A 153 20.80 -12.24 -7.32
C ARG A 153 21.84 -12.92 -8.21
N ALA A 154 22.88 -13.53 -7.64
CA ALA A 154 23.84 -14.32 -8.39
C ALA A 154 23.20 -15.57 -9.04
N ALA A 155 22.25 -16.21 -8.35
CA ALA A 155 21.50 -17.37 -8.84
C ALA A 155 20.38 -17.00 -9.85
N ALA A 156 20.21 -15.73 -10.20
CA ALA A 156 19.20 -15.30 -11.17
C ALA A 156 19.56 -15.67 -12.64
N GLY A 157 20.77 -16.17 -12.91
CA GLY A 157 21.24 -16.60 -14.24
C GLY A 157 20.71 -17.98 -14.70
N PRO A 158 20.49 -18.22 -16.02
CA PRO A 158 19.87 -19.45 -16.54
C PRO A 158 20.45 -20.76 -15.98
N GLY A 159 19.61 -21.79 -15.81
CA GLY A 159 20.02 -23.12 -15.34
C GLY A 159 20.11 -23.30 -13.82
N TRP A 160 20.12 -22.20 -13.05
CA TRP A 160 20.15 -22.26 -11.60
C TRP A 160 18.75 -22.37 -11.00
N ARG A 161 18.58 -23.25 -10.00
CA ARG A 161 17.35 -23.33 -9.19
C ARG A 161 17.28 -22.13 -8.24
N SER A 162 16.08 -21.55 -8.10
CA SER A 162 15.84 -20.49 -7.12
C SER A 162 16.16 -20.97 -5.69
N PRO A 163 16.93 -20.22 -4.90
CA PRO A 163 17.15 -20.52 -3.48
C PRO A 163 15.83 -20.58 -2.68
N PHE A 164 14.83 -19.79 -3.08
CA PHE A 164 13.52 -19.75 -2.41
C PHE A 164 12.61 -20.94 -2.75
N ALA A 165 12.98 -21.76 -3.75
CA ALA A 165 12.18 -22.92 -4.14
C ALA A 165 12.09 -23.98 -3.03
N ALA A 166 13.03 -23.99 -2.08
CA ALA A 166 13.05 -24.93 -0.96
C ALA A 166 12.28 -24.44 0.27
N LEU A 167 11.85 -23.17 0.30
CA LEU A 167 11.10 -22.64 1.45
C LEU A 167 9.78 -23.42 1.63
N PRO A 168 9.34 -23.70 2.86
CA PRO A 168 8.00 -24.24 3.09
C PRO A 168 6.93 -23.24 2.65
N SER A 169 5.75 -23.73 2.32
CA SER A 169 4.60 -22.83 2.11
C SER A 169 4.12 -22.30 3.46
N ALA A 170 3.69 -21.04 3.52
CA ALA A 170 3.07 -20.51 4.73
C ALA A 170 1.78 -21.31 5.02
N THR A 171 1.63 -21.77 6.26
CA THR A 171 0.37 -22.39 6.70
C THR A 171 -0.70 -21.31 6.72
N GLN A 172 -1.78 -21.50 5.96
CA GLN A 172 -2.97 -20.65 6.09
C GLN A 172 -3.51 -20.83 7.51
N THR A 173 -3.45 -19.78 8.31
CA THR A 173 -4.16 -19.68 9.60
C THR A 173 -5.49 -19.02 9.34
#